data_AF-Q7KQH3-F1
#
_entry.id   AF-Q7KQH3-F1
#
_cell.length_a   1.000
_cell.length_b   1.000
_cell.length_c   1.000
_cell.angle_alpha   90.00
_cell.angle_beta   90.00
_cell.angle_gamma   90.00
#
_symmetry.space_group_name_H-M   'P 1'
#
loop_
_entity.id
_entity.type
_entity.pdbx_description
1 polymer ?
#
loop_
_entity_poly.entity_id
_entity_poly.type
_entity_poly.pdbx_seq_one_letter_code
_entity_poly.pdbx_strand_id
1 'polypeptide(L)'
;MAAKFVVLFACIALAQGAMVRRDAPDFFKDIEHHTKEFHKTLEQQFNSLTKSKDAQDFSKAWKDGSESVLQQLNAFAKSLQGALGDANGKAKEALEQSRQNIERTAEELRKAHPDVEKNATALREKLQAAVQNTVQESQKLAKKVSSNVQETNEKLAPKIKAAYDDFAKNTQEVIKKIQEAANAKQ
;
A
#
# COMPACT_ATOMS: atom_id res chain seq x y z
N MET A 1 50.36 22.34 36.55
CA MET A 1 50.62 22.85 35.18
C MET A 1 50.12 21.81 34.18
N ALA A 2 49.65 22.26 33.02
CA ALA A 2 49.10 21.49 31.91
C ALA A 2 49.95 20.25 31.55
N ALA A 3 49.47 19.19 30.90
CA ALA A 3 48.60 19.13 29.74
C ALA A 3 48.28 17.65 29.38
N LYS A 4 47.10 17.43 28.78
CA LYS A 4 46.83 16.52 27.63
C LYS A 4 47.18 15.02 27.80
N PHE A 5 46.16 14.16 27.80
CA PHE A 5 45.84 13.24 26.68
C PHE A 5 44.61 12.42 27.08
N VAL A 6 43.49 12.79 26.46
CA VAL A 6 42.21 12.10 26.51
C VAL A 6 42.30 10.94 25.51
N VAL A 7 41.57 9.85 25.84
CA VAL A 7 41.17 8.73 24.96
C VAL A 7 42.18 7.60 24.82
N LEU A 8 42.10 6.59 25.69
CA LEU A 8 42.55 5.24 25.35
C LEU A 8 42.00 4.14 26.27
N PHE A 9 40.69 4.02 26.47
CA PHE A 9 40.12 2.81 27.09
C PHE A 9 38.66 2.60 26.66
N ALA A 10 38.45 1.97 25.50
CA ALA A 10 37.24 1.21 25.15
C ALA A 10 37.40 0.55 23.76
N CYS A 11 38.34 -0.39 23.61
CA CYS A 11 38.48 -1.21 22.39
C CYS A 11 38.65 -2.69 22.74
N ILE A 12 37.77 -3.21 23.61
CA ILE A 12 37.63 -4.65 23.85
C ILE A 12 36.12 -4.96 23.87
N ALA A 13 35.48 -5.03 22.69
CA ALA A 13 34.17 -5.68 22.50
C ALA A 13 33.68 -5.76 21.03
N LEU A 14 34.47 -5.38 20.02
CA LEU A 14 34.01 -5.38 18.61
C LEU A 14 34.63 -6.50 17.76
N ALA A 15 34.71 -7.70 18.35
CA ALA A 15 35.08 -8.94 17.65
C ALA A 15 33.86 -9.85 17.41
N GLN A 16 32.68 -9.28 17.22
CA GLN A 16 31.53 -10.01 16.70
C GLN A 16 31.16 -9.43 15.34
N GLY A 17 31.44 -10.23 14.33
CA GLY A 17 31.12 -10.06 12.90
C GLY A 17 30.38 -8.79 12.54
N ALA A 18 31.12 -7.86 11.94
CA ALA A 18 30.58 -6.83 11.07
C ALA A 18 29.90 -7.49 9.83
N MET A 19 28.80 -8.22 10.05
CA MET A 19 27.68 -8.06 9.15
C MET A 19 27.21 -6.64 9.41
N VAL A 20 27.61 -5.74 8.52
CA VAL A 20 26.95 -4.46 8.32
C VAL A 20 25.48 -4.79 8.10
N ARG A 21 24.71 -4.84 9.20
CA ARG A 21 23.30 -4.47 9.15
C ARG A 21 23.34 -3.02 8.74
N ARG A 22 23.42 -2.80 7.42
CA ARG A 22 22.91 -1.61 6.78
C ARG A 22 21.50 -1.54 7.36
N ASP A 23 21.28 -0.62 8.30
CA ASP A 23 19.93 -0.26 8.72
C ASP A 23 19.19 -0.05 7.40
N ALA A 24 18.31 -0.99 7.05
CA ALA A 24 17.53 -0.86 5.83
C ALA A 24 16.86 0.52 5.96
N PRO A 25 17.09 1.45 5.02
CA PRO A 25 16.70 2.83 5.19
C PRO A 25 15.23 2.90 5.63
N ASP A 26 14.89 3.87 6.50
CA ASP A 26 13.57 4.10 7.13
C ASP A 26 12.38 4.10 6.15
N PHE A 27 12.65 4.10 4.86
CA PHE A 27 11.77 3.95 3.72
C PHE A 27 10.65 2.90 3.87
N PHE A 28 10.96 1.67 4.31
CA PHE A 28 9.94 0.62 4.44
C PHE A 28 9.10 0.76 5.72
N LYS A 29 9.65 1.39 6.78
CA LYS A 29 8.88 1.75 7.97
C LYS A 29 7.89 2.86 7.64
N ASP A 30 8.28 3.83 6.84
CA ASP A 30 7.39 4.89 6.36
C ASP A 30 6.23 4.32 5.54
N ILE A 31 6.50 3.38 4.63
CA ILE A 31 5.42 2.66 3.93
C ILE A 31 4.53 1.93 4.93
N GLU A 32 5.10 1.20 5.90
CA GLU A 32 4.28 0.48 6.90
C GLU A 32 3.39 1.44 7.70
N HIS A 33 3.93 2.59 8.11
CA HIS A 33 3.20 3.63 8.83
C HIS A 33 2.12 4.28 7.96
N HIS A 34 2.47 4.76 6.77
CA HIS A 34 1.53 5.30 5.79
C HIS A 34 0.42 4.31 5.48
N THR A 35 0.76 3.03 5.38
CA THR A 35 -0.20 1.97 5.10
C THR A 35 -1.17 1.74 6.24
N LYS A 36 -0.70 1.79 7.50
CA LYS A 36 -1.58 1.69 8.67
C LYS A 36 -2.50 2.91 8.81
N GLU A 37 -1.94 4.11 8.64
CA GLU A 37 -2.70 5.36 8.72
C GLU A 37 -3.74 5.46 7.60
N PHE A 38 -3.35 5.10 6.37
CA PHE A 38 -4.26 5.02 5.24
C PHE A 38 -5.36 4.00 5.48
N HIS A 39 -5.04 2.79 5.94
CA HIS A 39 -6.02 1.75 6.28
C HIS A 39 -7.04 2.23 7.33
N LYS A 40 -6.55 2.87 8.39
CA LYS A 40 -7.41 3.39 9.46
C LYS A 40 -8.30 4.53 8.96
N THR A 41 -7.74 5.48 8.21
CA THR A 41 -8.49 6.60 7.61
C THR A 41 -9.55 6.09 6.65
N LEU A 42 -9.17 5.12 5.81
CA LEU A 42 -10.08 4.43 4.90
C LEU A 42 -11.25 3.81 5.64
N GLU A 43 -10.96 2.96 6.63
CA GLU A 43 -11.99 2.24 7.37
C GLU A 43 -12.95 3.22 8.07
N GLN A 44 -12.41 4.29 8.66
CA GLN A 44 -13.21 5.36 9.24
C GLN A 44 -14.10 6.04 8.20
N GLN A 45 -13.56 6.38 7.02
CA GLN A 45 -14.34 6.98 5.94
C GLN A 45 -15.41 6.00 5.42
N PHE A 46 -15.06 4.74 5.16
CA PHE A 46 -15.99 3.69 4.75
C PHE A 46 -17.13 3.49 5.76
N ASN A 47 -16.84 3.55 7.06
CA ASN A 47 -17.84 3.44 8.13
C ASN A 47 -18.69 4.70 8.27
N SER A 48 -18.18 5.86 7.89
CA SER A 48 -18.98 7.09 7.84
C SER A 48 -19.99 7.08 6.68
N LEU A 49 -19.65 6.38 5.58
CA LEU A 49 -20.46 6.29 4.37
C LEU A 49 -21.68 5.36 4.49
N THR A 50 -21.70 4.44 5.46
CA THR A 50 -22.82 3.51 5.67
C THR A 50 -24.09 4.18 6.22
N LYS A 51 -24.03 5.46 6.58
CA LYS A 51 -25.18 6.22 7.09
C LYS A 51 -25.98 6.96 6.00
N SER A 52 -25.49 6.95 4.76
CA SER A 52 -26.15 7.63 3.63
C SER A 52 -27.30 6.78 3.08
N LYS A 53 -28.53 7.27 3.17
CA LYS A 53 -29.72 6.65 2.56
C LYS A 53 -29.57 6.61 1.04
N ASP A 54 -29.84 5.43 0.47
CA ASP A 54 -29.86 5.05 -0.94
C ASP A 54 -30.26 6.17 -1.92
N ALA A 55 -29.28 6.98 -2.33
CA ALA A 55 -29.41 7.88 -3.46
C ALA A 55 -28.77 7.22 -4.68
N GLN A 56 -29.45 7.27 -5.83
CA GLN A 56 -28.93 6.84 -7.12
C GLN A 56 -27.53 7.44 -7.42
N ASP A 57 -27.28 8.67 -6.97
CA ASP A 57 -26.00 9.36 -7.07
C ASP A 57 -24.89 8.73 -6.21
N PHE A 58 -25.25 8.18 -5.04
CA PHE A 58 -24.31 7.46 -4.16
C PHE A 58 -23.93 6.10 -4.76
N SER A 59 -24.89 5.34 -5.30
CA SER A 59 -24.60 4.10 -6.01
C SER A 59 -23.70 4.35 -7.22
N LYS A 60 -23.96 5.42 -7.97
CA LYS A 60 -23.10 5.85 -9.08
C LYS A 60 -21.70 6.24 -8.62
N ALA A 61 -21.57 7.01 -7.54
CA ALA A 61 -20.27 7.36 -6.97
C ALA A 61 -19.49 6.12 -6.49
N TRP A 62 -20.17 5.12 -5.92
CA TRP A 62 -19.55 3.83 -5.60
C TRP A 62 -19.08 3.09 -6.84
N LYS A 63 -19.90 3.05 -7.89
CA LYS A 63 -19.54 2.43 -9.17
C LYS A 63 -18.29 3.09 -9.75
N ASP A 64 -18.30 4.40 -9.89
CA ASP A 64 -17.20 5.18 -10.43
C ASP A 64 -15.95 5.05 -9.55
N GLY A 65 -16.14 5.04 -8.22
CA GLY A 65 -15.05 4.88 -7.26
C GLY A 65 -14.41 3.50 -7.30
N SER A 66 -15.21 2.44 -7.35
CA SER A 66 -14.70 1.08 -7.52
C SER A 66 -14.02 0.90 -8.87
N GLU A 67 -14.50 1.52 -9.94
CA GLU A 67 -13.85 1.50 -11.26
C GLU A 67 -12.50 2.22 -11.21
N SER A 68 -12.45 3.38 -10.55
CA SER A 68 -11.20 4.11 -10.35
C SER A 68 -10.21 3.28 -9.53
N VAL A 69 -10.62 2.69 -8.40
CA VAL A 69 -9.74 1.82 -7.61
C VAL A 69 -9.32 0.58 -8.41
N LEU A 70 -10.20 -0.02 -9.21
CA LEU A 70 -9.83 -1.10 -10.14
C LEU A 70 -8.72 -0.68 -11.10
N GLN A 71 -8.82 0.53 -11.66
CA GLN A 71 -7.77 1.08 -12.50
C GLN A 71 -6.48 1.30 -11.72
N GLN A 72 -6.57 1.79 -10.47
CA GLN A 72 -5.41 1.97 -9.59
C GLN A 72 -4.75 0.66 -9.19
N LEU A 73 -5.53 -0.38 -8.89
CA LEU A 73 -5.00 -1.73 -8.61
C LEU A 73 -4.26 -2.28 -9.82
N ASN A 74 -4.83 -2.11 -11.02
CA ASN A 74 -4.16 -2.51 -12.26
C ASN A 74 -2.89 -1.69 -12.53
N ALA A 75 -2.91 -0.37 -12.28
CA ALA A 75 -1.74 0.49 -12.41
C ALA A 75 -0.64 0.11 -11.40
N PHE A 76 -1.03 -0.22 -10.17
CA PHE A 76 -0.14 -0.70 -9.13
C PHE A 76 0.48 -2.04 -9.51
N ALA A 77 -0.34 -3.03 -9.92
CA ALA A 77 0.14 -4.32 -10.42
C ALA A 77 1.12 -4.18 -11.60
N LYS A 78 0.82 -3.29 -12.57
CA LYS A 78 1.73 -2.98 -13.68
C LYS A 78 3.02 -2.31 -13.22
N SER A 79 2.96 -1.43 -12.22
CA SER A 79 4.15 -0.80 -11.63
C SER A 79 5.03 -1.83 -10.93
N LEU A 80 4.41 -2.78 -10.20
CA LEU A 80 5.11 -3.93 -9.63
C LEU A 80 5.68 -4.84 -10.73
N GLN A 81 5.00 -4.99 -11.87
CA GLN A 81 5.52 -5.73 -13.03
C GLN A 81 6.72 -5.05 -13.69
N GLY A 82 6.71 -3.72 -13.81
CA GLY A 82 7.88 -2.96 -14.24
C GLY A 82 9.04 -3.12 -13.26
N ALA A 83 8.75 -3.16 -11.97
CA ALA A 83 9.73 -3.42 -10.92
C ALA A 83 10.24 -4.89 -10.94
N LEU A 84 9.40 -5.86 -11.33
CA LEU A 84 9.81 -7.27 -11.47
C LEU A 84 10.95 -7.47 -12.47
N GLY A 85 11.02 -6.65 -13.51
CA GLY A 85 12.12 -6.68 -14.49
C GLY A 85 13.48 -6.35 -13.89
N ASP A 86 13.50 -5.48 -12.87
CA ASP A 86 14.72 -5.09 -12.16
C ASP A 86 14.98 -5.96 -10.92
N ALA A 87 14.00 -6.76 -10.49
CA ALA A 87 14.02 -7.55 -9.27
C ALA A 87 14.67 -8.93 -9.43
N ASN A 88 15.42 -9.36 -8.41
CA ASN A 88 16.11 -10.64 -8.40
C ASN A 88 15.84 -11.43 -7.12
N GLY A 89 15.97 -12.77 -7.19
CA GLY A 89 15.83 -13.67 -6.05
C GLY A 89 14.49 -13.56 -5.31
N LYS A 90 14.52 -13.53 -3.97
CA LYS A 90 13.30 -13.48 -3.14
C LYS A 90 12.49 -12.19 -3.29
N ALA A 91 13.12 -11.09 -3.70
CA ALA A 91 12.40 -9.85 -3.96
C ALA A 91 11.50 -9.97 -5.19
N LYS A 92 11.97 -10.69 -6.22
CA LYS A 92 11.17 -11.03 -7.40
C LYS A 92 9.98 -11.91 -7.03
N GLU A 93 10.19 -12.97 -6.25
CA GLU A 93 9.09 -13.83 -5.78
C GLU A 93 8.05 -13.05 -4.97
N ALA A 94 8.49 -12.14 -4.09
CA ALA A 94 7.61 -11.30 -3.30
C ALA A 94 6.79 -10.35 -4.18
N LEU A 95 7.44 -9.69 -5.14
CA LEU A 95 6.77 -8.81 -6.11
C LEU A 95 5.78 -9.57 -6.99
N GLU A 96 6.14 -10.78 -7.43
CA GLU A 96 5.31 -11.64 -8.28
C GLU A 96 4.05 -12.09 -7.52
N GLN A 97 4.22 -12.52 -6.26
CA GLN A 97 3.10 -12.87 -5.38
C GLN A 97 2.18 -11.67 -5.15
N SER A 98 2.74 -10.52 -4.77
CA SER A 98 1.93 -9.32 -4.53
C SER A 98 1.18 -8.90 -5.79
N ARG A 99 1.85 -8.89 -6.95
CA ARG A 99 1.22 -8.61 -8.25
C ARG A 99 0.03 -9.54 -8.52
N GLN A 100 0.23 -10.86 -8.41
CA GLN A 100 -0.84 -11.83 -8.66
C GLN A 100 -2.01 -11.67 -7.68
N ASN A 101 -1.71 -11.37 -6.41
CA ASN A 101 -2.75 -11.13 -5.40
C ASN A 101 -3.55 -9.85 -5.71
N ILE A 102 -2.88 -8.79 -6.18
CA ILE A 102 -3.52 -7.53 -6.58
C ILE A 102 -4.35 -7.72 -7.86
N GLU A 103 -3.84 -8.46 -8.85
CA GLU A 103 -4.59 -8.80 -10.07
C GLU A 103 -5.84 -9.62 -9.74
N ARG A 104 -5.72 -10.66 -8.90
CA ARG A 104 -6.87 -11.44 -8.43
C ARG A 104 -7.89 -10.56 -7.71
N THR A 105 -7.41 -9.68 -6.84
CA THR A 105 -8.24 -8.71 -6.12
C THR A 105 -8.98 -7.77 -7.07
N ALA A 106 -8.29 -7.27 -8.11
CA ALA A 106 -8.89 -6.44 -9.15
C ALA A 106 -9.94 -7.23 -9.96
N GLU A 107 -9.69 -8.49 -10.30
CA GLU A 107 -10.67 -9.34 -10.98
C GLU A 107 -11.92 -9.59 -10.12
N GLU A 108 -11.75 -9.87 -8.83
CA GLU A 108 -12.86 -10.05 -7.90
C GLU A 108 -13.72 -8.80 -7.77
N LEU A 109 -13.07 -7.63 -7.64
CA LEU A 109 -13.76 -6.34 -7.58
C LEU A 109 -14.44 -6.02 -8.93
N ARG A 110 -13.83 -6.39 -10.07
CA ARG A 110 -14.42 -6.22 -11.40
C ARG A 110 -15.64 -7.11 -11.60
N LYS A 111 -15.63 -8.34 -11.09
CA LYS A 111 -16.78 -9.25 -11.13
C LYS A 111 -17.95 -8.75 -10.28
N ALA A 112 -17.66 -8.02 -9.20
CA ALA A 112 -18.68 -7.39 -8.35
C ALA A 112 -19.22 -6.06 -8.95
N HIS A 113 -18.54 -5.47 -9.93
CA HIS A 113 -18.89 -4.21 -10.60
C HIS A 113 -20.23 -4.21 -11.37
N PRO A 114 -20.64 -5.29 -12.07
CA PRO A 114 -21.99 -5.35 -12.66
C PRO A 114 -23.12 -5.50 -11.61
N ASP A 115 -22.83 -6.02 -10.40
CA ASP A 115 -23.84 -6.18 -9.33
C ASP A 115 -24.15 -4.87 -8.57
N VAL A 116 -23.47 -3.77 -8.92
CA VAL A 116 -23.56 -2.46 -8.25
C VAL A 116 -24.92 -1.80 -8.42
N GLU A 117 -25.62 -2.09 -9.52
CA GLU A 117 -27.01 -1.62 -9.70
C GLU A 117 -27.96 -2.20 -8.65
N LYS A 118 -27.60 -3.32 -8.01
CA LYS A 118 -28.47 -3.98 -7.02
C LYS A 118 -27.98 -3.85 -5.59
N ASN A 119 -26.66 -3.73 -5.34
CA ASN A 119 -26.11 -3.72 -3.97
C ASN A 119 -24.83 -2.87 -3.84
N ALA A 120 -24.98 -1.56 -3.64
CA ALA A 120 -23.85 -0.67 -3.31
C ALA A 120 -23.08 -1.13 -2.06
N THR A 121 -23.76 -1.75 -1.10
CA THR A 121 -23.14 -2.35 0.10
C THR A 121 -22.21 -3.51 -0.23
N ALA A 122 -22.57 -4.39 -1.17
CA ALA A 122 -21.73 -5.52 -1.57
C ALA A 122 -20.48 -5.03 -2.30
N LEU A 123 -20.61 -4.02 -3.17
CA LEU A 123 -19.48 -3.40 -3.82
C LEU A 123 -18.56 -2.70 -2.81
N ARG A 124 -19.14 -1.99 -1.83
CA ARG A 124 -18.40 -1.35 -0.74
C ARG A 124 -17.53 -2.36 -0.01
N GLU A 125 -18.11 -3.48 0.40
CA GLU A 125 -17.39 -4.53 1.12
C GLU A 125 -16.28 -5.14 0.26
N LYS A 126 -16.54 -5.39 -1.03
CA LYS A 126 -15.52 -5.87 -1.97
C LYS A 126 -14.43 -4.85 -2.22
N LEU A 127 -14.77 -3.56 -2.31
CA LEU A 127 -13.80 -2.49 -2.47
C LEU A 127 -12.93 -2.35 -1.23
N GLN A 128 -13.56 -2.34 -0.06
CA GLN A 128 -12.86 -2.32 1.22
C GLN A 128 -11.92 -3.52 1.33
N ALA A 129 -12.41 -4.73 1.07
CA ALA A 129 -11.58 -5.93 1.06
C ALA A 129 -10.43 -5.84 0.05
N ALA A 130 -10.69 -5.30 -1.14
CA ALA A 130 -9.69 -5.16 -2.18
C ALA A 130 -8.55 -4.21 -1.79
N VAL A 131 -8.92 -3.06 -1.25
CA VAL A 131 -7.97 -2.06 -0.75
C VAL A 131 -7.22 -2.60 0.46
N GLN A 132 -7.90 -3.27 1.40
CA GLN A 132 -7.27 -3.91 2.56
C GLN A 132 -6.27 -5.00 2.16
N ASN A 133 -6.63 -5.87 1.22
CA ASN A 133 -5.73 -6.90 0.69
C ASN A 133 -4.49 -6.25 0.05
N THR A 134 -4.68 -5.20 -0.74
CA THR A 134 -3.57 -4.49 -1.40
C THR A 134 -2.63 -3.83 -0.40
N VAL A 135 -3.19 -3.22 0.65
CA VAL A 135 -2.46 -2.66 1.79
C VAL A 135 -1.64 -3.74 2.50
N GLN A 136 -2.23 -4.90 2.81
CA GLN A 136 -1.53 -6.00 3.46
C GLN A 136 -0.43 -6.60 2.58
N GLU A 137 -0.70 -6.78 1.29
CA GLU A 137 0.30 -7.27 0.33
C GLU A 137 1.44 -6.28 0.16
N SER A 138 1.15 -4.98 0.15
CA SER A 138 2.17 -3.92 0.13
C SER A 138 3.05 -3.93 1.39
N GLN A 139 2.47 -4.17 2.58
CA GLN A 139 3.24 -4.34 3.81
C GLN A 139 4.10 -5.60 3.80
N LYS A 140 3.58 -6.73 3.31
CA LYS A 140 4.35 -7.97 3.17
C LYS A 140 5.50 -7.79 2.18
N LEU A 141 5.24 -7.13 1.06
CA LEU A 141 6.23 -6.79 0.06
C LEU A 141 7.31 -5.91 0.68
N ALA A 142 6.92 -4.82 1.35
CA ALA A 142 7.83 -3.93 2.07
C ALA A 142 8.73 -4.71 3.03
N LYS A 143 8.17 -5.59 3.87
CA LYS A 143 8.93 -6.42 4.82
C LYS A 143 9.86 -7.42 4.13
N LYS A 144 9.41 -8.09 3.06
CA LYS A 144 10.25 -9.05 2.33
C LYS A 144 11.39 -8.36 1.59
N VAL A 145 11.12 -7.22 0.96
CA VAL A 145 12.12 -6.42 0.25
C VAL A 145 13.10 -5.79 1.25
N SER A 146 12.63 -5.26 2.38
CA SER A 146 13.50 -4.71 3.43
C SER A 146 14.38 -5.76 4.10
N SER A 147 13.88 -6.99 4.27
CA SER A 147 14.64 -8.09 4.86
C SER A 147 15.72 -8.65 3.92
N ASN A 148 15.60 -8.38 2.62
CA ASN A 148 16.58 -8.75 1.60
C ASN A 148 17.36 -7.50 1.18
N VAL A 149 18.42 -7.12 1.87
CA VAL A 149 19.19 -5.90 1.55
C VAL A 149 20.18 -6.15 0.38
N GLN A 150 19.66 -6.51 -0.79
CA GLN A 150 20.43 -6.54 -2.04
C GLN A 150 20.34 -5.17 -2.73
N GLU A 151 21.37 -4.78 -3.49
CA GLU A 151 21.44 -3.51 -4.25
C GLU A 151 20.23 -3.30 -5.18
N THR A 152 19.68 -4.41 -5.71
CA THR A 152 18.41 -4.43 -6.43
C THR A 152 17.24 -3.85 -5.62
N ASN A 153 17.17 -4.11 -4.33
CA ASN A 153 16.08 -3.67 -3.46
C ASN A 153 16.15 -2.17 -3.16
N GLU A 154 17.33 -1.55 -3.22
CA GLU A 154 17.49 -0.09 -3.14
C GLU A 154 16.88 0.61 -4.36
N LYS A 155 16.88 -0.02 -5.54
CA LYS A 155 16.21 0.50 -6.76
C LYS A 155 14.72 0.21 -6.80
N LEU A 156 14.29 -0.91 -6.20
CA LEU A 156 12.88 -1.29 -6.14
C LEU A 156 12.09 -0.49 -5.11
N ALA A 157 12.69 -0.22 -3.95
CA ALA A 157 12.06 0.53 -2.88
C ALA A 157 11.36 1.80 -3.38
N PRO A 158 12.04 2.76 -4.06
CA PRO A 158 11.40 3.98 -4.54
C PRO A 158 10.28 3.73 -5.54
N LYS A 159 10.39 2.71 -6.40
CA LYS A 159 9.33 2.34 -7.35
C LYS A 159 8.10 1.81 -6.64
N ILE A 160 8.29 0.93 -5.66
CA ILE A 160 7.20 0.35 -4.85
C ILE A 160 6.51 1.45 -4.05
N LYS A 161 7.27 2.36 -3.42
CA LYS A 161 6.69 3.48 -2.67
C LYS A 161 5.93 4.44 -3.57
N ALA A 162 6.51 4.85 -4.70
CA ALA A 162 5.82 5.74 -5.63
C ALA A 162 4.48 5.14 -6.08
N ALA A 163 4.50 3.86 -6.48
CA ALA A 163 3.29 3.16 -6.90
C ALA A 163 2.27 3.00 -5.75
N TYR A 164 2.74 2.80 -4.51
CA TYR A 164 1.89 2.72 -3.33
C TYR A 164 1.29 4.09 -2.96
N ASP A 165 2.09 5.15 -2.97
CA ASP A 165 1.65 6.52 -2.66
C ASP A 165 0.62 7.01 -3.69
N ASP A 166 0.84 6.71 -4.98
CA ASP A 166 -0.11 7.01 -6.05
C ASP A 166 -1.43 6.25 -5.82
N PHE A 167 -1.34 4.96 -5.49
CA PHE A 167 -2.51 4.16 -5.15
C PHE A 167 -3.28 4.73 -3.94
N ALA A 168 -2.57 5.06 -2.87
CA ALA A 168 -3.14 5.58 -1.64
C ALA A 168 -3.82 6.93 -1.86
N LYS A 169 -3.14 7.85 -2.55
CA LYS A 169 -3.67 9.17 -2.89
C LYS A 169 -4.91 9.07 -3.77
N ASN A 170 -4.85 8.29 -4.85
CA ASN A 170 -5.97 8.15 -5.76
C ASN A 170 -7.17 7.47 -5.08
N THR A 171 -6.94 6.50 -4.20
CA THR A 171 -8.00 5.86 -3.41
C THR A 171 -8.63 6.84 -2.41
N GLN A 172 -7.83 7.70 -1.75
CA GLN A 172 -8.35 8.77 -0.90
C GLN A 172 -9.22 9.76 -1.67
N GLU A 173 -8.80 10.16 -2.86
CA GLU A 173 -9.59 11.05 -3.73
C GLU A 173 -10.91 10.42 -4.14
N VAL A 174 -10.91 9.13 -4.49
CA VAL A 174 -12.13 8.36 -4.76
C VAL A 174 -13.09 8.40 -3.59
N ILE A 175 -12.59 8.13 -2.38
CA ILE A 175 -13.45 8.09 -1.21
C ILE A 175 -13.97 9.46 -0.83
N LYS A 176 -13.17 10.51 -0.98
CA LYS A 176 -13.66 11.88 -0.86
C LYS A 176 -14.82 12.14 -1.81
N LYS A 177 -14.71 11.74 -3.09
CA LYS A 177 -15.81 11.89 -4.06
C LYS A 177 -17.05 11.09 -3.66
N ILE A 178 -16.89 9.87 -3.16
CA ILE A 178 -18.01 9.06 -2.65
C ILE A 178 -18.65 9.74 -1.43
N GLN A 179 -17.83 10.33 -0.55
CA GLN A 179 -18.28 11.03 0.65
C GLN A 179 -18.98 12.36 0.34
N GLU A 180 -18.48 13.11 -0.63
CA GLU A 180 -19.15 14.30 -1.16
C GLU A 180 -20.49 13.92 -1.78
N ALA A 181 -20.55 12.86 -2.60
CA ALA A 181 -21.80 12.36 -3.16
C ALA A 181 -22.79 11.87 -2.09
N ALA A 182 -22.29 11.30 -0.98
CA ALA A 182 -23.10 10.91 0.17
C ALA A 182 -23.65 12.13 0.95
N ASN A 183 -22.85 13.20 1.08
CA ASN A 183 -23.18 14.38 1.86
C ASN A 183 -23.95 15.46 1.07
N ALA A 184 -23.87 15.46 -0.27
CA ALA A 184 -24.50 16.47 -1.13
C ALA A 184 -26.04 16.49 -1.10
N LYS A 185 -26.69 15.60 -0.32
CA LYS A 185 -28.15 15.55 -0.12
C LYS A 185 -28.60 15.69 1.34
N GLN A 186 -27.72 16.08 2.27
CA GLN A 186 -28.14 16.48 3.62
C GLN A 186 -28.54 17.95 3.68
#